data_AF-A0A830CLL4-F1
#
_entry.id   AF-A0A830CLL4-F1
#
_cell.length_a   1.000
_cell.length_b   1.000
_cell.length_c   1.000
_cell.angle_alpha   90.00
_cell.angle_beta   90.00
_cell.angle_gamma   90.00
#
_symmetry.space_group_name_H-M   'P 1'
#
loop_
_entity.id
_entity.type
_entity.pdbx_description
1 polymer ?
#
loop_
_entity_poly.entity_id
_entity_poly.type
_entity_poly.pdbx_seq_one_letter_code
_entity_poly.pdbx_strand_id
1 'polypeptide(L)'
;MGCHRRPWICNQGGDSPPTRRLCCRNRCIEVDSDPNNCGFCGVRCPFTWQCCLGNCRNINSDPLHCGACEIKCQSPEICVYGLCGYADEPPSSDPCPPWRHHRHHRPCPWPPRPFPPKRGGGWLGPPPVG
;
A
#
# COMPACT_ATOMS: atom_id res chain seq x y z
N MET A 1 -19.12 27.60 19.17
CA MET A 1 -19.48 27.65 17.74
C MET A 1 -18.85 26.44 17.06
N GLY A 2 -19.64 25.50 16.55
CA GLY A 2 -19.13 24.32 15.83
C GLY A 2 -19.78 24.20 14.46
N CYS A 3 -19.45 23.13 13.73
CA CYS A 3 -19.89 22.96 12.35
C CYS A 3 -21.38 22.56 12.20
N HIS A 4 -22.10 22.27 13.29
CA HIS A 4 -23.46 21.72 13.24
C HIS A 4 -24.46 22.61 12.48
N ARG A 5 -24.37 23.95 12.62
CA ARG A 5 -25.20 24.91 11.86
C ARG A 5 -24.49 25.50 10.64
N ARG A 6 -23.20 25.22 10.48
CA ARG A 6 -22.36 25.77 9.41
C ARG A 6 -21.41 24.67 8.88
N PRO A 7 -21.92 23.62 8.21
CA PRO A 7 -21.09 22.47 7.83
C PRO A 7 -19.94 22.84 6.90
N TRP A 8 -20.15 23.87 6.05
CA TRP A 8 -19.15 24.37 5.10
C TRP A 8 -17.87 24.90 5.76
N ILE A 9 -17.90 25.25 7.05
CA ILE A 9 -16.69 25.71 7.77
C ILE A 9 -15.59 24.64 7.79
N CYS A 10 -15.96 23.35 7.70
CA CYS A 10 -15.00 22.25 7.66
C CYS A 10 -14.20 22.20 6.35
N ASN A 11 -14.68 22.86 5.29
CA ASN A 11 -14.04 22.89 3.97
C ASN A 11 -13.37 24.25 3.67
N GLN A 12 -13.38 25.20 4.62
CA GLN A 12 -12.87 26.56 4.42
C GLN A 12 -11.46 26.80 4.97
N GLY A 13 -10.86 25.84 5.68
CA GLY A 13 -9.51 25.93 6.25
C GLY A 13 -8.48 25.29 5.32
N GLY A 14 -7.61 26.11 4.73
CA GLY A 14 -6.58 25.74 3.75
C GLY A 14 -5.43 24.91 4.30
N ASP A 15 -5.72 23.73 4.83
CA ASP A 15 -4.71 22.72 5.04
C ASP A 15 -4.23 22.26 3.65
N SER A 16 -2.96 22.51 3.34
CA SER A 16 -2.28 21.91 2.21
C SER A 16 -1.61 20.63 2.71
N PRO A 17 -1.94 19.45 2.16
CA PRO A 17 -2.79 19.19 0.99
C PRO A 17 -4.31 19.26 1.29
N PRO A 18 -5.15 19.60 0.29
CA PRO A 18 -6.59 19.69 0.46
C PRO A 18 -7.16 18.32 0.83
N THR A 19 -7.59 18.17 2.08
CA THR A 19 -8.31 16.98 2.56
C THR A 19 -9.80 17.28 2.65
N ARG A 20 -10.61 16.29 2.30
CA ARG A 20 -12.06 16.41 2.46
C ARG A 20 -12.43 16.17 3.92
N ARG A 21 -13.15 17.14 4.49
CA ARG A 21 -13.62 17.09 5.87
C ARG A 21 -15.14 17.19 5.92
N LEU A 22 -15.76 16.43 6.82
CA LEU A 22 -17.19 16.50 7.07
C LEU A 22 -17.46 16.90 8.52
N CYS A 23 -18.61 17.55 8.72
CA CYS A 23 -19.09 17.84 10.05
C CYS A 23 -19.70 16.58 10.68
N CYS A 24 -18.94 15.90 11.53
CA CYS A 24 -19.38 14.74 12.29
C CYS A 24 -19.55 15.14 13.76
N ARG A 25 -20.77 15.05 14.31
CA ARG A 25 -21.06 15.35 15.72
C ARG A 25 -20.53 16.73 16.19
N ASN A 26 -20.78 17.77 15.39
CA ASN A 26 -20.33 19.15 15.64
C ASN A 26 -18.80 19.37 15.62
N ARG A 27 -18.05 18.42 15.05
CA ARG A 27 -16.60 18.52 14.80
C ARG A 27 -16.29 18.28 13.32
N CYS A 28 -15.25 18.93 12.81
CA CYS A 28 -14.74 18.63 11.47
C CYS A 28 -13.82 17.41 11.56
N ILE A 29 -14.14 16.36 10.81
CA ILE A 29 -13.38 15.12 10.76
C ILE A 29 -12.91 14.91 9.33
N GLU A 30 -11.66 14.50 9.18
CA GLU A 30 -11.10 14.09 7.89
C GLU A 30 -11.69 12.76 7.50
N VAL A 31 -12.34 12.73 6.34
CA VAL A 31 -13.03 11.53 5.88
C VAL A 31 -12.24 10.79 4.81
N ASP A 32 -11.05 11.28 4.46
CA ASP A 32 -10.23 10.68 3.41
C ASP A 32 -9.25 9.62 3.89
N SER A 33 -8.87 9.67 5.17
CA SER A 33 -7.88 8.78 5.79
C SER A 33 -8.35 8.16 7.11
N ASP A 34 -9.41 8.68 7.73
CA ASP A 34 -9.89 8.18 9.01
C ASP A 34 -10.53 6.78 8.85
N PRO A 35 -10.01 5.74 9.53
CA PRO A 35 -10.49 4.38 9.38
C PRO A 35 -11.93 4.17 9.87
N ASN A 36 -12.46 5.06 10.72
CA ASN A 36 -13.81 5.00 11.27
C ASN A 36 -14.77 6.01 10.63
N ASN A 37 -14.29 6.88 9.74
CA ASN A 37 -15.09 7.90 9.07
C ASN A 37 -14.77 7.97 7.56
N CYS A 38 -14.53 6.82 6.94
CA CYS A 38 -14.07 6.75 5.56
C CYS A 38 -15.18 7.13 4.57
N GLY A 39 -14.98 8.19 3.80
CA GLY A 39 -16.02 8.69 2.89
C GLY A 39 -17.05 9.55 3.62
N PHE A 40 -17.61 9.03 4.71
CA PHE A 40 -18.66 9.64 5.52
C PHE A 40 -18.49 9.33 7.01
N CYS A 41 -19.13 10.16 7.85
CA CYS A 41 -19.12 9.98 9.31
C CYS A 41 -19.63 8.60 9.73
N GLY A 42 -18.86 7.89 10.56
CA GLY A 42 -19.23 6.58 11.09
C GLY A 42 -19.08 5.41 10.12
N VAL A 43 -18.63 5.64 8.89
CA VAL A 43 -18.33 4.58 7.93
C VAL A 43 -16.95 4.02 8.24
N ARG A 44 -16.91 2.73 8.62
CA ARG A 44 -15.68 2.02 8.93
C ARG A 44 -15.36 1.02 7.83
N CYS A 45 -14.10 0.95 7.45
CA CYS A 45 -13.68 -0.01 6.44
C CYS A 45 -13.75 -1.46 6.95
N PRO A 46 -13.95 -2.44 6.04
CA PRO A 46 -13.87 -3.86 6.38
C PRO A 46 -12.53 -4.23 7.03
N PHE A 47 -12.50 -5.38 7.69
CA PHE A 47 -11.26 -5.91 8.27
C PHE A 47 -10.18 -6.02 7.18
N THR A 48 -8.95 -5.64 7.53
CA THR A 48 -7.75 -5.52 6.66
C THR A 48 -7.79 -4.46 5.54
N TRP A 49 -8.87 -3.68 5.40
CA TRP A 49 -8.96 -2.60 4.42
C TRP A 49 -8.56 -1.26 5.06
N GLN A 50 -8.04 -0.35 4.24
CA GLN A 50 -7.63 0.99 4.68
C GLN A 50 -8.49 2.06 4.01
N CYS A 51 -8.74 3.17 4.69
CA CYS A 51 -9.36 4.33 4.08
C CYS A 51 -8.31 5.09 3.25
N CYS A 52 -8.50 5.11 1.94
CA CYS A 52 -7.65 5.84 1.01
C CYS A 52 -8.52 6.79 0.18
N LEU A 53 -8.26 8.10 0.28
CA LEU A 53 -8.98 9.14 -0.47
C LEU A 53 -10.50 9.01 -0.33
N GLY A 54 -10.96 8.68 0.87
CA GLY A 54 -12.38 8.59 1.20
C GLY A 54 -13.06 7.31 0.73
N ASN A 55 -12.27 6.32 0.30
CA ASN A 55 -12.76 5.03 -0.14
C ASN A 55 -12.02 3.92 0.59
N CYS A 56 -12.74 2.87 0.99
CA CYS A 56 -12.11 1.69 1.54
C CYS A 56 -11.41 0.93 0.41
N ARG A 57 -10.10 0.69 0.58
CA ARG A 57 -9.26 -0.06 -0.36
C ARG A 57 -8.66 -1.28 0.34
N ASN A 58 -8.63 -2.40 -0.37
CA ASN A 58 -7.92 -3.59 0.11
C ASN A 58 -6.44 -3.43 -0.20
N ILE A 59 -5.68 -2.91 0.75
CA ILE A 59 -4.24 -2.72 0.58
C ILE A 59 -3.47 -4.04 0.38
N ASN A 60 -4.10 -5.19 0.57
CA ASN A 60 -3.44 -6.48 0.41
C ASN A 60 -3.49 -7.02 -1.02
N SER A 61 -4.32 -6.46 -1.89
CA SER A 61 -4.56 -6.96 -3.24
C SER A 61 -4.80 -5.87 -4.28
N ASP A 62 -5.01 -4.62 -3.86
CA ASP A 62 -5.21 -3.50 -4.78
C ASP A 62 -3.85 -3.04 -5.35
N PRO A 63 -3.61 -3.19 -6.67
CA PRO A 63 -2.34 -2.82 -7.30
C PRO A 63 -2.07 -1.30 -7.27
N LEU A 64 -3.08 -0.48 -6.99
CA LEU A 64 -2.95 0.98 -6.89
C LEU A 64 -2.74 1.48 -5.44
N HIS A 65 -2.91 0.60 -4.45
CA HIS A 65 -2.83 0.91 -3.02
C HIS A 65 -2.14 -0.23 -2.24
N CYS A 66 -1.10 -0.84 -2.81
CA CYS A 66 -0.50 -2.04 -2.26
C CYS A 66 0.34 -1.76 -1.00
N GLY A 67 -0.04 -2.33 0.13
CA GLY A 67 0.59 -2.14 1.44
C GLY A 67 0.26 -0.80 2.12
N ALA A 68 0.03 0.26 1.34
CA ALA A 68 -0.45 1.56 1.82
C ALA A 68 -1.17 2.34 0.71
N CYS A 69 -1.89 3.39 1.08
CA CYS A 69 -2.56 4.27 0.13
C CYS A 69 -1.58 4.89 -0.88
N GLU A 70 -1.97 4.93 -2.16
CA GLU A 70 -1.21 5.53 -3.28
C GLU A 70 0.11 4.83 -3.60
N ILE A 71 0.38 3.67 -3.01
CA ILE A 71 1.49 2.81 -3.41
C ILE A 71 1.05 1.93 -4.58
N LYS A 72 1.56 2.24 -5.76
CA LYS A 72 1.30 1.46 -6.98
C LYS A 72 2.43 0.46 -7.19
N CYS A 73 2.07 -0.77 -7.55
CA CYS A 73 3.06 -1.74 -8.02
C CYS A 73 3.53 -1.37 -9.43
N GLN A 74 4.82 -1.62 -9.70
CA GLN A 74 5.38 -1.35 -11.01
C GLN A 74 4.91 -2.44 -11.98
N SER A 75 4.30 -2.10 -13.10
CA SER A 75 3.92 -3.12 -14.09
C SER A 75 5.17 -3.92 -14.53
N PRO A 76 5.15 -5.27 -14.54
CA PRO A 76 3.99 -6.19 -14.45
C PRO A 76 3.68 -6.77 -13.05
N GLU A 77 4.28 -6.22 -11.99
CA GLU A 77 4.15 -6.74 -10.61
C GLU A 77 2.70 -6.73 -10.13
N ILE A 78 2.29 -7.82 -9.47
CA ILE A 78 0.99 -7.94 -8.82
C ILE A 78 1.08 -7.66 -7.31
N CYS A 79 0.00 -7.12 -6.74
CA CYS A 79 -0.11 -6.91 -5.30
C CYS A 79 -0.62 -8.17 -4.61
N VAL A 80 0.21 -8.77 -3.75
CA VAL A 80 -0.17 -9.95 -2.97
C VAL A 80 0.27 -9.76 -1.52
N TYR A 81 -0.66 -9.91 -0.58
CA TYR A 81 -0.45 -9.66 0.86
C TYR A 81 0.13 -8.28 1.18
N GLY A 82 -0.17 -7.28 0.36
CA GLY A 82 0.30 -5.91 0.54
C GLY A 82 1.76 -5.70 0.12
N LEU A 83 2.28 -6.58 -0.72
CA LEU A 83 3.62 -6.54 -1.27
C LEU A 83 3.53 -6.64 -2.80
N CYS A 84 4.21 -5.72 -3.48
CA CYS A 84 4.39 -5.78 -4.92
C CYS A 84 5.41 -6.86 -5.27
N GLY A 85 5.09 -7.67 -6.29
CA GLY A 85 5.96 -8.71 -6.82
C GLY A 85 6.29 -9.85 -5.86
N TYR A 86 5.49 -10.01 -4.79
CA TYR A 86 5.66 -11.11 -3.83
C TYR A 86 5.58 -12.50 -4.48
N ALA A 87 4.79 -12.62 -5.55
CA ALA A 87 4.60 -13.86 -6.31
C ALA A 87 5.16 -13.77 -7.74
N ASP A 88 5.94 -12.74 -8.06
CA ASP A 88 6.57 -12.66 -9.37
C ASP A 88 7.66 -13.73 -9.44
N GLU A 89 7.62 -14.54 -10.51
CA GLU A 89 8.76 -15.38 -10.81
C GLU A 89 9.97 -14.46 -11.05
N PRO A 90 11.15 -14.76 -10.48
CA PRO A 90 12.35 -14.02 -10.84
C PRO A 90 12.51 -14.04 -12.36
N PRO A 91 13.11 -13.01 -13.00
CA PRO A 91 13.34 -12.97 -14.45
C PRO A 91 14.38 -14.00 -14.95
N SER A 92 14.40 -15.20 -14.37
CA SER A 92 15.24 -16.33 -14.74
C SER A 92 14.62 -17.67 -14.35
N SER A 93 13.29 -17.84 -14.39
CA SER A 93 12.77 -19.14 -14.81
C SER A 93 13.01 -19.27 -16.32
N ASP A 94 14.29 -19.27 -16.73
CA ASP A 94 14.63 -19.94 -17.98
C ASP A 94 14.07 -21.36 -17.82
N PRO A 95 13.03 -21.75 -18.57
CA PRO A 95 12.55 -23.11 -18.49
C PRO A 95 13.74 -23.98 -18.85
N CYS A 96 14.12 -24.93 -17.98
CA CYS A 96 15.13 -25.92 -18.35
C CYS A 96 14.73 -26.50 -19.71
N PRO A 97 15.53 -26.30 -20.79
CA PRO A 97 15.13 -26.77 -22.10
C PRO A 97 15.02 -28.28 -22.05
N PRO A 98 13.97 -28.87 -22.66
CA PRO A 98 13.79 -30.31 -22.63
C PRO A 98 14.90 -30.93 -23.48
N TRP A 99 15.83 -31.60 -22.78
CA TRP A 99 16.79 -32.56 -23.31
C TRP A 99 17.88 -32.01 -24.25
N ARG A 100 18.97 -31.49 -23.66
CA ARG A 100 20.32 -31.71 -24.22
C ARG A 100 21.18 -32.43 -23.20
N HIS A 101 21.33 -33.74 -23.41
CA HIS A 101 22.24 -34.59 -22.67
C HIS A 101 23.69 -34.18 -22.96
N HIS A 102 24.24 -33.26 -22.19
CA HIS A 102 25.69 -33.09 -22.11
C HIS A 102 26.20 -33.61 -20.77
N ARG A 103 27.03 -34.65 -20.89
CA ARG A 103 27.42 -35.67 -19.91
C ARG A 103 28.28 -35.16 -18.72
N HIS A 104 28.39 -33.86 -18.50
CA HIS A 104 29.38 -33.29 -17.56
C HIS A 104 28.90 -32.19 -16.61
N HIS A 105 27.59 -31.90 -16.52
CA HIS A 105 27.09 -31.01 -15.46
C HIS A 105 26.58 -31.82 -14.27
N ARG A 106 27.03 -31.42 -13.07
CA ARG A 106 26.54 -31.95 -11.78
C ARG A 106 25.02 -31.77 -11.71
N PRO A 107 24.25 -32.69 -11.09
CA PRO A 107 22.83 -32.50 -10.87
C PRO A 107 22.60 -31.17 -10.14
N CYS A 108 21.58 -30.41 -10.54
CA CYS A 108 21.23 -29.17 -9.87
C CYS A 108 21.03 -29.43 -8.36
N PRO A 109 21.69 -28.67 -7.47
CA PRO A 109 21.41 -28.76 -6.06
C PRO A 109 19.98 -28.27 -5.80
N TRP A 110 19.26 -28.99 -4.94
CA TRP A 110 17.93 -28.63 -4.44
C TRP A 110 17.85 -27.14 -4.05
N PRO A 111 16.69 -26.48 -4.19
CA PRO A 111 16.59 -25.05 -3.96
C PRO A 111 17.00 -24.70 -2.51
N PRO A 112 17.79 -23.62 -2.32
CA PRO A 112 18.06 -23.13 -0.98
C PRO A 112 16.75 -22.59 -0.36
N ARG A 113 16.65 -22.71 0.96
CA ARG A 113 15.49 -22.25 1.76
C ARG A 113 15.13 -20.80 1.39
N PRO A 114 13.84 -20.41 1.47
CA PRO A 114 13.41 -19.04 1.16
C PRO A 114 14.26 -18.05 1.94
N PHE A 115 14.90 -17.12 1.23
CA PHE A 115 15.62 -16.03 1.88
C PHE A 115 14.62 -15.20 2.70
N PRO A 116 14.94 -14.83 3.96
CA PRO A 116 14.11 -13.87 4.67
C PRO A 116 14.15 -12.52 3.93
N PRO A 117 13.03 -11.76 3.94
CA PRO A 117 12.96 -10.48 3.24
C PRO A 117 14.00 -9.50 3.78
N LYS A 118 14.72 -8.83 2.89
CA LYS A 118 15.58 -7.70 3.28
C LYS A 118 14.67 -6.61 3.84
N ARG A 119 14.86 -6.29 5.13
CA ARG A 119 14.22 -5.14 5.79
C ARG A 119 14.57 -3.88 4.98
N GLY A 120 13.55 -3.08 4.67
CA GLY A 120 13.58 -2.01 3.68
C GLY A 120 14.77 -1.05 3.77
N GLY A 121 15.20 -0.59 2.60
CA GLY A 121 16.12 0.54 2.47
C GLY A 121 15.50 1.77 3.12
N GLY A 122 16.10 2.19 4.22
CA GLY A 122 15.80 3.46 4.86
C GLY A 122 16.17 4.61 3.92
N TRP A 123 15.30 5.61 3.90
CA TRP A 123 15.59 6.92 3.35
C TRP A 123 16.84 7.48 4.04
N LEU A 124 17.91 7.68 3.28
CA LEU A 124 19.10 8.41 3.73
C LEU A 124 18.73 9.90 3.83
N GLY A 125 18.28 10.33 4.99
CA GLY A 125 18.32 11.75 5.38
C GLY A 125 19.76 12.16 5.71
N PRO A 126 20.16 13.43 5.49
CA PRO A 126 21.50 13.89 5.82
C PRO A 126 21.75 13.94 7.33
N PRO A 127 22.99 13.76 7.81
CA PRO A 127 23.32 13.74 9.23
C PRO A 127 23.17 15.13 9.89
N PRO A 128 22.83 15.21 11.19
CA PRO A 128 22.86 16.46 11.93
C PRO A 128 24.31 16.93 12.13
N VAL A 129 24.52 18.24 11.95
CA VAL A 129 25.76 18.94 12.24
C VAL A 129 25.86 19.14 13.76
N GLY A 130 26.91 18.62 14.37
CA GLY A 130 27.25 18.80 15.79
C GLY A 130 28.73 18.55 16.01
#